data_AF-A0A1G8KGT3-F1
#
_entry.id   AF-A0A1G8KGT3-F1
#
_cell.length_a   1.000
_cell.length_b   1.000
_cell.length_c   1.000
_cell.angle_alpha   90.00
_cell.angle_beta   90.00
_cell.angle_gamma   90.00
#
_symmetry.space_group_name_H-M   'P 1'
#
loop_
_entity.id
_entity.type
_entity.pdbx_description
1 polymer ?
#
loop_
_entity_poly.entity_id
_entity_poly.type
_entity_poly.pdbx_seq_one_letter_code
_entity_poly.pdbx_strand_id
1 'polypeptide(L)'
;MKDYARFISQLKYVLSNDGRVDVEGADGQATVAFTTRDGRRFDFRASLDEIYRLVELNDSEILSRAEDSSPLEAQLRLFSVHVWEAVETAADDARFFEVRDFGVVAV
;
A
#
# COMPACT_ATOMS: atom_id res chain seq x y z
N MET A 1 15.63 11.71 -7.74
CA MET A 1 14.32 11.46 -8.39
C MET A 1 13.74 10.24 -7.71
N LYS A 2 12.48 10.26 -7.26
CA LYS A 2 11.87 9.09 -6.62
C LYS A 2 11.69 7.97 -7.66
N ASP A 3 12.04 6.74 -7.30
CA ASP A 3 11.92 5.59 -8.18
C ASP A 3 10.53 4.95 -8.03
N TYR A 4 9.52 5.63 -8.58
CA TYR A 4 8.14 5.15 -8.53
C TYR A 4 7.96 3.82 -9.26
N ALA A 5 8.73 3.55 -10.31
CA ALA A 5 8.66 2.29 -11.03
C ALA A 5 9.04 1.11 -10.13
N ARG A 6 10.15 1.24 -9.39
CA ARG A 6 10.56 0.23 -8.40
C ARG A 6 9.54 0.10 -7.27
N PHE A 7 9.06 1.23 -6.74
CA PHE A 7 8.06 1.22 -5.66
C PHE A 7 6.77 0.51 -6.08
N ILE A 8 6.21 0.84 -7.26
CA ILE A 8 5.00 0.18 -7.79
C ILE A 8 5.24 -1.32 -7.97
N SER A 9 6.41 -1.71 -8.49
CA SER A 9 6.75 -3.13 -8.68
C SER A 9 6.76 -3.89 -7.36
N GLN A 10 7.39 -3.33 -6.33
CA GLN A 10 7.44 -3.94 -5.00
C GLN A 10 6.08 -3.93 -4.30
N LEU A 11 5.31 -2.84 -4.41
CA LEU A 11 3.94 -2.75 -3.89
C LEU A 11 3.04 -3.83 -4.51
N LYS A 12 3.10 -4.00 -5.82
CA LYS A 12 2.39 -5.08 -6.54
C LYS A 12 2.83 -6.46 -6.06
N TYR A 13 4.13 -6.65 -5.84
CA TYR A 13 4.67 -7.92 -5.37
C TYR A 13 4.13 -8.28 -3.97
N VAL A 14 4.22 -7.37 -2.99
CA VAL A 14 3.79 -7.67 -1.61
C VAL A 14 2.28 -7.88 -1.49
N LEU A 15 1.46 -7.17 -2.28
CA LEU A 15 0.00 -7.28 -2.26
C LEU A 15 -0.54 -8.38 -3.19
N SER A 16 0.31 -9.05 -3.98
CA SER A 16 -0.12 -10.07 -4.97
C SER A 16 -0.82 -11.29 -4.35
N ASN A 17 -0.56 -11.56 -3.06
CA ASN A 17 -1.21 -12.66 -2.34
C ASN A 17 -2.66 -12.34 -1.96
N ASP A 18 -3.03 -11.07 -1.87
CA ASP A 18 -4.36 -10.65 -1.41
C ASP A 18 -5.22 -10.09 -2.54
N GLY A 19 -4.57 -9.62 -3.62
CA GLY A 19 -5.25 -9.03 -4.77
C GLY A 19 -4.32 -8.50 -5.84
N ARG A 20 -4.82 -7.52 -6.59
CA ARG A 20 -4.12 -6.84 -7.67
C ARG A 20 -4.09 -5.35 -7.42
N VAL A 21 -2.91 -4.74 -7.54
CA VAL A 21 -2.74 -3.29 -7.52
C VAL A 21 -2.77 -2.75 -8.95
N ASP A 22 -3.67 -1.79 -9.19
CA ASP A 22 -3.73 -1.00 -10.41
C ASP A 22 -3.21 0.41 -10.12
N VAL A 23 -2.41 0.95 -11.04
CA VAL A 23 -1.85 2.30 -10.94
C VAL A 23 -2.12 3.00 -12.27
N GLU A 24 -2.83 4.12 -12.22
CA GLU A 24 -3.24 4.87 -13.41
C GLU A 24 -2.70 6.31 -13.35
N GLY A 25 -2.18 6.79 -14.47
CA GLY A 25 -1.49 8.08 -14.55
C GLY A 25 0.03 7.93 -14.57
N ALA A 26 0.73 9.04 -14.35
CA ALA A 26 2.19 9.12 -14.40
C ALA A 26 2.74 9.76 -13.13
N ASP A 27 3.94 9.31 -12.76
CA ASP A 27 4.71 9.84 -11.63
C ASP A 27 3.92 9.81 -10.30
N GLY A 28 4.25 10.73 -9.40
CA GLY A 28 3.71 10.79 -8.05
C GLY A 28 2.21 11.14 -7.96
N GLN A 29 1.60 11.63 -9.04
CA GLN A 29 0.18 11.99 -9.07
C GLN A 29 -0.72 10.85 -9.53
N ALA A 30 -0.14 9.68 -9.83
CA ALA A 30 -0.90 8.50 -10.23
C ALA A 30 -1.89 8.09 -9.13
N THR A 31 -3.07 7.65 -9.54
CA THR A 31 -4.06 7.04 -8.66
C THR A 31 -3.70 5.58 -8.46
N VAL A 32 -3.98 5.06 -7.28
CA VAL A 32 -3.72 3.66 -6.91
C VAL A 32 -5.03 3.02 -6.50
N ALA A 33 -5.26 1.80 -6.95
CA ALA A 33 -6.40 0.99 -6.54
C ALA A 33 -5.96 -0.43 -6.25
N PHE A 34 -6.68 -1.09 -5.36
CA PHE A 34 -6.49 -2.48 -5.01
C PHE A 34 -7.78 -3.25 -5.27
N THR A 35 -7.67 -4.36 -6.00
CA THR A 35 -8.77 -5.27 -6.25
C THR A 35 -8.46 -6.60 -5.56
N THR A 36 -9.24 -6.96 -4.56
CA THR A 36 -9.13 -8.22 -3.82
C THR A 36 -9.43 -9.43 -4.72
N ARG A 37 -9.05 -10.63 -4.27
CA ARG A 37 -9.33 -11.89 -4.99
C ARG A 37 -10.82 -12.20 -5.20
N ASP A 38 -11.68 -11.74 -4.29
CA ASP A 38 -13.14 -11.88 -4.42
C ASP A 38 -13.77 -10.82 -5.35
N GLY A 39 -12.96 -9.91 -5.90
CA GLY A 39 -13.37 -8.91 -6.89
C GLY A 39 -13.81 -7.58 -6.31
N ARG A 40 -13.72 -7.35 -4.99
CA ARG A 40 -13.96 -6.03 -4.39
C ARG A 40 -12.83 -5.08 -4.77
N ARG A 41 -13.19 -3.90 -5.26
CA ARG A 41 -12.24 -2.84 -5.61
C ARG A 41 -12.28 -1.73 -4.58
N PHE A 42 -11.09 -1.31 -4.15
CA PHE A 42 -10.85 -0.18 -3.26
C PHE A 42 -9.90 0.82 -3.93
N ASP A 43 -10.38 2.04 -4.17
CA ASP A 43 -9.52 3.11 -4.68
C ASP A 43 -8.88 3.85 -3.50
N PHE A 44 -7.56 4.07 -3.54
CA PHE A 44 -6.88 4.84 -2.50
C PHE A 44 -7.21 6.33 -2.64
N ARG A 45 -7.65 6.96 -1.56
CA ARG A 45 -7.80 8.43 -1.45
C ARG A 45 -6.46 9.14 -1.21
N ALA A 46 -5.41 8.64 -1.83
CA ALA A 46 -4.07 9.17 -1.76
C ALA A 46 -3.40 8.96 -3.13
N SER A 47 -2.63 9.94 -3.56
CA SER A 47 -1.77 9.81 -4.73
C SER A 47 -0.63 8.82 -4.47
N LEU A 48 0.00 8.33 -5.53
CA LEU A 48 1.17 7.45 -5.43
C LEU A 48 2.29 8.06 -4.58
N ASP A 49 2.54 9.37 -4.68
CA ASP A 49 3.56 10.06 -3.89
C ASP A 49 3.19 10.13 -2.41
N GLU A 50 1.91 10.34 -2.08
CA GLU A 50 1.44 10.31 -0.69
C GLU A 50 1.58 8.92 -0.09
N ILE A 51 1.16 7.87 -0.81
CA ILE A 51 1.35 6.48 -0.38
C ILE A 51 2.84 6.17 -0.21
N TYR A 52 3.68 6.57 -1.17
CA TYR A 52 5.13 6.39 -1.08
C TYR A 52 5.70 7.04 0.19
N ARG A 53 5.35 8.30 0.46
CA ARG A 53 5.81 9.01 1.67
C ARG A 53 5.29 8.35 2.93
N LEU A 54 4.04 7.91 2.96
CA LEU A 54 3.44 7.28 4.13
C LEU A 54 4.06 5.92 4.41
N VAL A 55 4.38 5.13 3.38
CA VAL A 55 5.14 3.87 3.54
C VAL A 55 6.55 4.15 4.07
N GLU A 56 7.23 5.19 3.57
CA GLU A 56 8.54 5.59 4.08
C GLU A 56 8.49 6.13 5.53
N LEU A 57 7.41 6.81 5.90
CA LEU A 57 7.19 7.40 7.24
C LEU A 57 6.68 6.40 8.28
N ASN A 58 6.00 5.33 7.85
CA ASN A 58 5.31 4.37 8.71
C ASN A 58 6.23 3.53 9.61
N ASP A 59 7.55 3.70 9.60
CA ASP A 59 8.28 3.67 10.86
C ASP A 59 9.76 4.06 10.81
N SER A 60 10.16 4.84 11.81
CA SER A 60 11.52 4.93 12.34
C SER A 60 11.79 3.89 13.45
N GLU A 61 10.77 3.14 13.89
CA GLU A 61 10.86 2.07 14.92
C GLU A 61 10.94 0.64 14.36
N ILE A 62 11.11 0.44 13.04
CA ILE A 62 11.56 -0.87 12.52
C ILE A 62 13.00 -1.09 13.00
N LEU A 63 13.11 -1.68 14.19
CA LEU A 63 14.29 -2.38 14.70
C LEU A 63 14.60 -3.55 13.76
N SER A 64 15.10 -3.27 12.55
CA SER A 64 15.58 -4.32 11.67
C SER A 64 16.88 -4.87 12.26
N ARG A 65 16.85 -6.14 12.68
CA ARG A 65 18.06 -6.96 12.63
C ARG A 65 18.39 -7.12 11.16
N ALA A 66 19.27 -6.23 10.72
CA ALA A 66 19.64 -6.01 9.34
C ALA A 66 20.58 -7.11 8.84
N GLU A 67 20.06 -8.19 8.26
CA GLU A 67 20.89 -9.03 7.39
C GLU A 67 20.24 -9.43 6.04
N ASP A 68 18.91 -9.37 5.84
CA ASP A 68 18.33 -9.94 4.60
C ASP A 68 17.22 -9.15 3.87
N SER A 69 16.75 -8.00 4.34
CA SER A 69 15.71 -7.23 3.64
C SER A 69 15.98 -5.72 3.60
N SER A 70 15.76 -5.11 2.44
CA SER A 70 15.89 -3.65 2.31
C SER A 70 14.85 -2.93 3.18
N PRO A 71 15.16 -1.77 3.79
CA PRO A 71 14.22 -1.05 4.66
C PRO A 71 12.84 -0.83 4.04
N LEU A 72 12.81 -0.50 2.73
CA LEU A 72 11.57 -0.31 1.98
C LEU A 72 10.73 -1.59 1.85
N GLU A 73 11.36 -2.75 1.70
CA GLU A 73 10.63 -4.02 1.62
C GLU A 73 9.96 -4.36 2.95
N ALA A 74 10.63 -4.13 4.07
CA ALA A 74 10.04 -4.31 5.40
C ALA A 74 8.85 -3.38 5.62
N GLN A 75 8.99 -2.10 5.25
CA GLN A 75 7.91 -1.11 5.30
C GLN A 75 6.72 -1.49 4.41
N LEU A 76 6.98 -1.97 3.19
CA LEU A 76 5.93 -2.44 2.28
C LEU A 76 5.23 -3.70 2.80
N ARG A 77 5.94 -4.60 3.47
CA ARG A 77 5.31 -5.75 4.14
C ARG A 77 4.39 -5.31 5.26
N LEU A 78 4.81 -4.37 6.12
CA LEU A 78 3.94 -3.81 7.16
C LEU A 78 2.72 -3.12 6.54
N PHE A 79 2.92 -2.31 5.50
CA PHE A 79 1.83 -1.68 4.77
C PHE A 79 0.84 -2.71 4.19
N SER A 80 1.33 -3.84 3.66
CA SER A 80 0.46 -4.91 3.15
C SER A 80 -0.41 -5.53 4.24
N VAL A 81 0.10 -5.65 5.47
CA VAL A 81 -0.70 -6.12 6.63
C VAL A 81 -1.85 -5.16 6.89
N HIS A 82 -1.61 -3.85 6.90
CA HIS A 82 -2.68 -2.87 7.10
C HIS A 82 -3.72 -2.87 5.96
N VAL A 83 -3.29 -3.07 4.71
CA VAL A 83 -4.24 -3.22 3.60
C VAL A 83 -5.09 -4.48 3.80
N TRP A 84 -4.49 -5.59 4.21
CA TRP A 84 -5.23 -6.83 4.50
C TRP A 84 -6.22 -6.64 5.66
N GLU A 85 -5.80 -6.03 6.78
CA GLU A 85 -6.69 -5.72 7.90
C GLU A 85 -7.85 -4.80 7.47
N ALA A 86 -7.59 -3.81 6.62
CA ALA A 86 -8.60 -2.93 6.07
C ALA A 86 -9.63 -3.71 5.23
N VAL A 87 -9.19 -4.67 4.42
CA VAL A 87 -10.10 -5.53 3.62
C VAL A 87 -10.98 -6.39 4.53
N GLU A 88 -10.39 -7.06 5.52
CA GLU A 88 -11.10 -7.98 6.42
C GLU A 88 -12.14 -7.26 7.28
N THR A 89 -11.88 -5.99 7.61
CA THR A 89 -12.77 -5.16 8.44
C THR A 89 -13.67 -4.23 7.63
N ALA A 90 -13.51 -4.19 6.30
CA ALA A 90 -14.29 -3.35 5.42
C ALA A 90 -15.76 -3.78 5.37
N ALA A 91 -16.66 -2.82 5.61
CA ALA A 91 -18.09 -2.99 5.32
C ALA A 91 -18.32 -3.38 3.85
N ASP A 92 -19.43 -4.09 3.58
CA ASP A 92 -19.74 -4.60 2.23
C ASP A 92 -19.83 -3.50 1.16
N ASP A 93 -20.21 -2.29 1.56
CA ASP A 93 -20.37 -1.12 0.69
C ASP A 93 -19.14 -0.21 0.62
N ALA A 94 -18.08 -0.48 1.40
CA ALA A 94 -16.84 0.28 1.35
C ALA A 94 -16.17 0.18 -0.03
N ARG A 95 -15.67 1.30 -0.53
CA ARG A 95 -15.09 1.44 -1.88
C ARG A 95 -13.74 2.11 -1.91
N PHE A 96 -13.30 2.65 -0.78
CA PHE A 96 -12.08 3.44 -0.73
C PHE A 96 -11.16 2.94 0.36
N PHE A 97 -9.87 3.11 0.12
CA PHE A 97 -8.88 3.08 1.18
C PHE A 97 -8.44 4.48 1.52
N GLU A 98 -8.42 4.78 2.81
CA GLU A 98 -7.81 5.98 3.34
C GLU A 98 -6.55 5.60 4.11
N VAL A 99 -5.41 6.14 3.70
CA VAL A 99 -4.15 5.94 4.41
C VAL A 99 -4.06 6.97 5.52
N ARG A 100 -3.96 6.49 6.75
CA ARG A 100 -3.84 7.27 7.98
C ARG A 100 -2.43 7.10 8.56
N ASP A 101 -2.13 7.88 9.59
CA ASP A 101 -0.90 7.81 10.38
C ASP A 101 -0.74 6.48 11.14
N PHE A 102 -1.83 5.75 11.38
CA PHE A 102 -1.81 4.44 12.05
C PHE A 102 -2.06 3.24 11.11
N GLY A 103 -2.14 3.44 9.79
CA GLY A 103 -2.35 2.34 8.84
C GLY A 103 -3.32 2.67 7.70
N VAL A 104 -4.07 1.67 7.24
CA VAL A 104 -5.05 1.79 6.14
C VAL A 104 -6.43 1.47 6.68
N VAL A 105 -7.43 2.26 6.30
CA VAL A 105 -8.83 2.05 6.69
C VAL A 105 -9.71 2.01 5.46
N ALA A 106 -10.66 1.06 5.43
CA ALA A 106 -11.68 1.00 4.39
C ALA A 106 -12.86 1.93 4.72
N VAL A 107 -13.28 2.74 3.74
CA VAL A 107 -14.37 3.71 3.85
C VAL A 107 -15.27 3.75 2.62
#